data_AF-A0A1H8R1M6-F1
#
_entry.id   AF-A0A1H8R1M6-F1
#
_cell.length_a   1.000
_cell.length_b   1.000
_cell.length_c   1.000
_cell.angle_alpha   90.00
_cell.angle_beta   90.00
_cell.angle_gamma   90.00
#
_symmetry.space_group_name_H-M   'P 1'
#
loop_
_entity.id
_entity.type
_entity.pdbx_description
1 polymer ?
#
loop_
_entity_poly.entity_id
_entity_poly.type
_entity_poly.pdbx_seq_one_letter_code
_entity_poly.pdbx_strand_id
1 'polypeptide(L)'
;MATLFPISRRIQTVFLISMLFGPQITKAQSPFAGLENLFATPENYLVRHITNAPVVDGDINDAVWQQAKWTNNFADIEGDLKPKPPYKTKVKMLWDNNYLYIAAHLEEPQVWATLKNHDDIVYHDNDFELFIDPSTTTHSYYEIEVNALNTIFDLFLNKPYRNRGGGLIGWDANGLRSAVKVQGTLNNASDTDAGWTVEMAIPFSAITMGFKSQVPENGTIYRINFSRVEYDNKIVEGRNVKLKDSTGRDLPEHNWSWSPQGEIAMHSPEHWGYLLFSTHEADDVAFTMPYAEEQKKYLWLVYYREKQWYRQHHAYTSSLGKLSIKSKYDIAGISNKLKLQSTQNQFEAFITDANTNNTYTINHEGFIEQLNPIYHE
;
A
#
# COMPACT_ATOMS: atom_id res chain seq x y z
N MET A 1 28.06 -92.36 -32.98
CA MET A 1 28.39 -91.87 -34.34
C MET A 1 27.35 -90.81 -34.67
N ALA A 2 27.63 -89.54 -34.39
CA ALA A 2 28.26 -88.60 -35.31
C ALA A 2 27.30 -88.15 -36.42
N THR A 3 26.71 -86.96 -36.25
CA THR A 3 26.24 -86.02 -37.29
C THR A 3 25.70 -84.76 -36.58
N LEU A 4 26.47 -83.66 -36.62
CA LEU A 4 26.37 -82.51 -37.53
C LEU A 4 25.35 -81.44 -37.06
N PHE A 5 25.92 -80.30 -36.65
CA PHE A 5 25.28 -79.03 -36.31
C PHE A 5 24.45 -78.44 -37.46
N PRO A 6 23.45 -77.60 -37.13
CA PRO A 6 23.18 -76.39 -37.89
C PRO A 6 23.45 -75.13 -37.05
N ILE A 7 24.07 -74.16 -37.72
CA ILE A 7 24.39 -72.82 -37.24
C ILE A 7 23.12 -71.96 -37.25
N SER A 8 22.68 -71.45 -36.10
CA SER A 8 21.66 -70.39 -36.03
C SER A 8 22.33 -69.06 -35.63
N ARG A 9 22.33 -68.08 -36.54
CA ARG A 9 22.74 -66.69 -36.27
C ARG A 9 21.81 -66.08 -35.22
N ARG A 10 22.34 -65.70 -34.05
CA ARG A 10 21.65 -64.80 -33.10
C ARG A 10 21.99 -63.36 -33.46
N ILE A 11 20.99 -62.60 -33.89
CA ILE A 11 21.07 -61.15 -34.00
C ILE A 11 20.87 -60.59 -32.58
N GLN A 12 21.92 -59.99 -32.00
CA GLN A 12 21.79 -59.21 -30.78
C GLN A 12 21.38 -57.79 -31.16
N THR A 13 20.10 -57.47 -30.98
CA THR A 13 19.60 -56.10 -31.07
C THR A 13 19.98 -55.36 -29.79
N VAL A 14 21.00 -54.50 -29.88
CA VAL A 14 21.36 -53.56 -28.81
C VAL A 14 20.36 -52.40 -28.86
N PHE A 15 19.45 -52.33 -27.88
CA PHE A 15 18.62 -51.14 -27.67
C PHE A 15 19.48 -50.08 -26.96
N LEU A 16 19.97 -49.09 -27.72
CA LEU A 16 20.51 -47.86 -27.15
C LEU A 16 19.31 -47.03 -26.64
N ILE A 17 19.15 -46.94 -25.32
CA ILE A 17 18.22 -45.99 -24.70
C ILE A 17 18.89 -44.62 -24.73
N SER A 18 18.58 -43.84 -25.76
CA SER A 18 18.94 -42.44 -25.85
C SER A 18 18.08 -41.64 -24.86
N MET A 19 18.59 -41.35 -23.66
CA MET A 19 17.97 -40.35 -22.79
C MET A 19 18.14 -38.97 -23.44
N LEU A 20 17.10 -38.50 -24.13
CA LEU A 20 16.98 -37.14 -24.58
C LEU A 20 16.80 -36.23 -23.35
N PHE A 21 17.90 -35.65 -22.86
CA PHE A 21 17.84 -34.52 -21.94
C PHE A 21 17.32 -33.31 -22.73
N GLY A 22 15.99 -33.11 -22.72
CA GLY A 22 15.41 -31.85 -23.15
C GLY A 22 15.92 -30.71 -22.26
N PRO A 23 16.11 -29.49 -22.80
CA PRO A 23 16.52 -28.36 -21.99
C PRO A 23 15.48 -28.12 -20.89
N GLN A 24 15.85 -28.41 -19.64
CA GLN A 24 15.11 -27.91 -18.50
C GLN A 24 15.28 -26.39 -18.51
N ILE A 25 14.25 -25.68 -18.96
CA ILE A 25 14.13 -24.25 -18.72
C ILE A 25 13.94 -24.10 -17.21
N THR A 26 15.04 -23.94 -16.48
CA THR A 26 15.01 -23.51 -15.10
C THR A 26 14.46 -22.09 -15.11
N LYS A 27 13.16 -21.93 -14.85
CA LYS A 27 12.61 -20.61 -14.51
C LYS A 27 13.41 -20.14 -13.29
N ALA A 28 14.18 -19.06 -13.46
CA ALA A 28 14.88 -18.46 -12.33
C ALA A 28 13.84 -18.16 -11.25
N GLN A 29 14.09 -18.62 -10.02
CA GLN A 29 13.21 -18.36 -8.90
C GLN A 29 13.08 -16.84 -8.72
N SER A 30 11.84 -16.37 -8.54
CA SER A 30 11.56 -14.94 -8.30
C SER A 30 12.43 -14.44 -7.15
N PRO A 31 13.06 -13.26 -7.26
CA PRO A 31 13.84 -12.70 -6.16
C PRO A 31 12.99 -12.45 -4.91
N PHE A 32 11.67 -12.33 -5.07
CA PHE A 32 10.69 -12.10 -4.02
C PHE A 32 10.12 -13.39 -3.41
N ALA A 33 10.72 -14.55 -3.69
CA ALA A 33 10.19 -15.84 -3.24
C ALA A 33 10.10 -15.92 -1.70
N GLY A 34 8.92 -16.30 -1.19
CA GLY A 34 8.59 -16.32 0.24
C GLY A 34 8.22 -14.96 0.84
N LEU A 35 8.07 -13.93 0.01
CA LEU A 35 7.62 -12.57 0.37
C LEU A 35 6.57 -12.06 -0.64
N GLU A 36 5.96 -12.94 -1.43
CA GLU A 36 5.14 -12.57 -2.58
C GLU A 36 3.99 -11.63 -2.20
N ASN A 37 3.38 -11.82 -1.03
CA ASN A 37 2.33 -10.96 -0.49
C ASN A 37 2.79 -9.51 -0.27
N LEU A 38 4.05 -9.28 0.09
CA LEU A 38 4.62 -7.94 0.31
C LEU A 38 5.07 -7.26 -0.99
N PHE A 39 5.03 -7.96 -2.13
CA PHE A 39 5.45 -7.44 -3.43
C PHE A 39 4.32 -7.45 -4.46
N ALA A 40 3.07 -7.52 -4.00
CA ALA A 40 1.91 -7.21 -4.83
C ALA A 40 2.05 -5.80 -5.43
N THR A 41 1.60 -5.63 -6.67
CA THR A 41 1.61 -4.31 -7.32
C THR A 41 0.60 -3.41 -6.60
N PRO A 42 1.04 -2.29 -6.01
CA PRO A 42 0.10 -1.38 -5.37
C PRO A 42 -0.84 -0.74 -6.39
N GLU A 43 -2.01 -0.33 -5.92
CA GLU A 43 -2.98 0.38 -6.75
C GLU A 43 -2.42 1.74 -7.22
N ASN A 44 -3.02 2.31 -8.25
CA ASN A 44 -2.64 3.62 -8.76
C ASN A 44 -3.86 4.42 -9.19
N TYR A 45 -3.76 5.73 -9.09
CA TYR A 45 -4.82 6.66 -9.44
C TYR A 45 -4.24 7.94 -10.05
N LEU A 46 -4.81 8.35 -11.17
CA LEU A 46 -4.51 9.65 -11.77
C LEU A 46 -5.48 10.69 -11.23
N VAL A 47 -4.96 11.67 -10.50
CA VAL A 47 -5.75 12.74 -9.90
C VAL A 47 -5.76 13.95 -10.83
N ARG A 48 -6.97 14.29 -11.28
CA ARG A 48 -7.21 15.34 -12.27
C ARG A 48 -7.31 16.70 -11.62
N HIS A 49 -6.68 17.70 -12.24
CA HIS A 49 -6.80 19.10 -11.85
C HIS A 49 -8.18 19.65 -12.21
N ILE A 50 -8.75 20.44 -11.30
CA ILE A 50 -10.05 21.10 -11.48
C ILE A 50 -9.94 22.60 -11.27
N THR A 51 -10.82 23.34 -11.94
CA THR A 51 -10.95 24.80 -11.80
C THR A 51 -12.10 25.21 -10.88
N ASN A 52 -13.12 24.36 -10.73
CA ASN A 52 -14.26 24.60 -9.85
C ASN A 52 -14.21 23.56 -8.72
N ALA A 53 -13.97 24.01 -7.50
CA ALA A 53 -13.95 23.15 -6.32
C ALA A 53 -15.34 22.54 -6.02
N PRO A 54 -15.41 21.30 -5.49
CA PRO A 54 -16.65 20.76 -4.93
C PRO A 54 -17.09 21.57 -3.71
N VAL A 55 -18.40 21.54 -3.43
CA VAL A 55 -18.92 21.93 -2.12
C VAL A 55 -18.72 20.73 -1.20
N VAL A 56 -18.00 20.91 -0.10
CA VAL A 56 -17.78 19.82 0.87
C VAL A 56 -18.98 19.77 1.82
N ASP A 57 -20.00 19.01 1.46
CA ASP A 57 -21.25 18.84 2.24
C ASP A 57 -21.65 17.37 2.45
N GLY A 58 -20.80 16.44 1.98
CA GLY A 58 -20.98 15.00 2.05
C GLY A 58 -21.71 14.44 0.84
N ASP A 59 -22.20 15.27 -0.09
CA ASP A 59 -22.88 14.85 -1.31
C ASP A 59 -21.92 14.70 -2.50
N ILE A 60 -21.50 13.47 -2.73
CA ILE A 60 -20.61 13.10 -3.83
C ILE A 60 -21.26 13.14 -5.22
N ASN A 61 -22.50 13.64 -5.35
CA ASN A 61 -23.20 13.76 -6.62
C ASN A 61 -22.96 15.08 -7.35
N ASP A 62 -22.20 16.01 -6.75
CA ASP A 62 -21.79 17.24 -7.41
C ASP A 62 -21.21 17.00 -8.81
N ALA A 63 -21.50 17.92 -9.72
CA ALA A 63 -21.10 17.80 -11.13
C ALA A 63 -19.59 17.65 -11.31
N VAL A 64 -18.78 18.24 -10.42
CA VAL A 64 -17.32 18.12 -10.47
C VAL A 64 -16.86 16.69 -10.22
N TRP A 65 -17.51 15.94 -9.34
CA TRP A 65 -17.15 14.54 -9.07
C TRP A 65 -17.40 13.62 -10.25
N GLN A 66 -18.25 14.00 -11.20
CA GLN A 66 -18.47 13.22 -12.42
C GLN A 66 -17.27 13.26 -13.38
N GLN A 67 -16.30 14.15 -13.14
CA GLN A 67 -15.04 14.25 -13.87
C GLN A 67 -13.97 13.28 -13.34
N ALA A 68 -14.19 12.68 -12.16
CA ALA A 68 -13.29 11.73 -11.52
C ALA A 68 -13.75 10.28 -11.75
N LYS A 69 -12.78 9.37 -11.92
CA LYS A 69 -13.03 7.93 -11.95
C LYS A 69 -13.16 7.38 -10.54
N TRP A 70 -13.92 6.32 -10.36
CA TRP A 70 -13.86 5.55 -9.13
C TRP A 70 -12.56 4.73 -9.08
N THR A 71 -11.97 4.58 -7.90
CA THR A 71 -11.02 3.51 -7.62
C THR A 71 -11.69 2.13 -7.80
N ASN A 72 -10.87 1.07 -7.81
CA ASN A 72 -11.36 -0.26 -7.47
C ASN A 72 -12.00 -0.25 -6.07
N ASN A 73 -12.89 -1.22 -5.82
CA ASN A 73 -13.42 -1.43 -4.47
C ASN A 73 -12.30 -1.89 -3.54
N PHE A 74 -12.43 -1.57 -2.27
CA PHE A 74 -11.48 -2.02 -1.25
C PHE A 74 -11.50 -3.55 -1.18
N ALA A 75 -10.34 -4.11 -0.88
CA ALA A 75 -10.15 -5.52 -0.54
C ALA A 75 -9.75 -5.64 0.93
N ASP A 76 -9.72 -6.86 1.45
CA ASP A 76 -9.08 -7.11 2.74
C ASP A 76 -7.62 -6.59 2.72
N ILE A 77 -7.13 -6.05 3.83
CA ILE A 77 -5.76 -5.53 3.94
C ILE A 77 -4.69 -6.58 3.61
N GLU A 78 -4.97 -7.85 3.84
CA GLU A 78 -4.10 -8.99 3.49
C GLU A 78 -4.26 -9.43 2.01
N GLY A 79 -5.10 -8.74 1.24
CA GLY A 79 -5.36 -9.00 -0.17
C GLY A 79 -6.10 -10.33 -0.40
N ASP A 80 -5.70 -11.06 -1.43
CA ASP A 80 -6.33 -12.34 -1.81
C ASP A 80 -6.09 -13.48 -0.80
N LEU A 81 -5.34 -13.24 0.29
CA LEU A 81 -5.22 -14.17 1.41
C LEU A 81 -6.53 -14.30 2.21
N LYS A 82 -7.47 -13.36 2.03
CA LYS A 82 -8.76 -13.31 2.70
C LYS A 82 -9.91 -13.14 1.70
N PRO A 83 -11.15 -13.47 2.09
CA PRO A 83 -12.32 -13.18 1.27
C PRO A 83 -12.47 -11.69 1.00
N LYS A 84 -13.13 -11.35 -0.11
CA LYS A 84 -13.48 -9.96 -0.41
C LYS A 84 -14.46 -9.41 0.64
N PRO A 85 -14.36 -8.12 0.99
CA PRO A 85 -15.33 -7.45 1.84
C PRO A 85 -16.78 -7.62 1.35
N PRO A 86 -17.74 -7.87 2.26
CA PRO A 86 -19.15 -7.96 1.90
C PRO A 86 -19.75 -6.61 1.49
N TYR A 87 -19.18 -5.51 1.97
CA TYR A 87 -19.65 -4.16 1.68
C TYR A 87 -18.61 -3.41 0.87
N LYS A 88 -19.05 -2.76 -0.22
CA LYS A 88 -18.13 -2.04 -1.08
C LYS A 88 -17.77 -0.69 -0.49
N THR A 89 -16.48 -0.40 -0.51
CA THR A 89 -15.95 0.96 -0.32
C THR A 89 -15.13 1.34 -1.55
N LYS A 90 -15.28 2.57 -2.02
CA LYS A 90 -14.54 3.11 -3.18
C LYS A 90 -14.39 4.63 -3.07
N VAL A 91 -13.40 5.18 -3.76
CA VAL A 91 -13.00 6.59 -3.65
C VAL A 91 -12.90 7.26 -5.01
N LYS A 92 -13.17 8.56 -5.05
CA LYS A 92 -12.86 9.50 -6.13
C LYS A 92 -11.90 10.55 -5.58
N MET A 93 -10.99 11.01 -6.43
CA MET A 93 -10.04 12.07 -6.06
C MET A 93 -9.92 13.11 -7.17
N LEU A 94 -9.77 14.37 -6.76
CA LEU A 94 -9.54 15.55 -7.61
C LEU A 94 -8.54 16.47 -6.90
N TRP A 95 -7.95 17.44 -7.61
CA TRP A 95 -7.08 18.43 -6.97
C TRP A 95 -7.18 19.81 -7.62
N ASP A 96 -6.87 20.87 -6.88
CA ASP A 96 -6.65 22.21 -7.43
C ASP A 96 -5.32 22.78 -6.90
N ASN A 97 -5.10 24.10 -7.02
CA ASN A 97 -3.83 24.70 -6.57
C ASN A 97 -3.65 24.75 -5.04
N ASN A 98 -4.67 24.41 -4.26
CA ASN A 98 -4.70 24.57 -2.82
C ASN A 98 -5.02 23.25 -2.09
N TYR A 99 -5.88 22.41 -2.67
CA TYR A 99 -6.42 21.23 -1.99
C TYR A 99 -6.30 19.96 -2.82
N LEU A 100 -6.09 18.85 -2.11
CA LEU A 100 -6.48 17.51 -2.54
C LEU A 100 -7.92 17.25 -2.08
N TYR A 101 -8.80 16.85 -3.00
CA TYR A 101 -10.18 16.53 -2.71
C TYR A 101 -10.41 15.02 -2.76
N ILE A 102 -11.09 14.49 -1.76
CA ILE A 102 -11.43 13.07 -1.63
C ILE A 102 -12.95 12.95 -1.50
N ALA A 103 -13.54 12.00 -2.23
CA ALA A 103 -14.93 11.59 -2.07
C ALA A 103 -14.99 10.07 -1.90
N ALA A 104 -15.46 9.58 -0.75
CA ALA A 104 -15.61 8.15 -0.48
C ALA A 104 -17.09 7.75 -0.45
N HIS A 105 -17.38 6.55 -0.93
CA HIS A 105 -18.67 5.91 -0.81
C HIS A 105 -18.50 4.57 -0.10
N LEU A 106 -19.23 4.38 0.99
CA LEU A 106 -19.21 3.20 1.83
C LEU A 106 -20.62 2.59 1.87
N GLU A 107 -20.80 1.40 1.29
CA GLU A 107 -22.01 0.61 1.52
C GLU A 107 -22.03 0.19 3.00
N GLU A 108 -23.13 0.43 3.71
CA GLU A 108 -23.26 0.07 5.13
C GLU A 108 -24.75 -0.08 5.47
N PRO A 109 -25.26 -1.32 5.71
CA PRO A 109 -26.65 -1.55 6.06
C PRO A 109 -27.03 -1.15 7.49
N GLN A 110 -26.06 -0.91 8.37
CA GLN A 110 -26.25 -0.51 9.76
C GLN A 110 -25.30 0.64 10.12
N VAL A 111 -25.63 1.88 9.71
CA VAL A 111 -24.72 3.00 9.94
C VAL A 111 -24.75 3.38 11.42
N TRP A 112 -23.59 3.30 12.07
CA TRP A 112 -23.45 3.63 13.49
C TRP A 112 -22.14 4.38 13.75
N ALA A 113 -22.18 5.29 14.72
CA ALA A 113 -21.03 6.01 15.24
C ALA A 113 -21.38 6.62 16.59
N THR A 114 -20.46 6.56 17.55
CA THR A 114 -20.67 6.95 18.94
C THR A 114 -19.70 8.03 19.41
N LEU A 115 -18.51 8.09 18.80
CA LEU A 115 -17.45 9.04 19.11
C LEU A 115 -17.75 10.39 18.45
N LYS A 116 -17.50 11.47 19.19
CA LYS A 116 -18.02 12.82 18.86
C LYS A 116 -17.02 13.93 19.11
N ASN A 117 -15.98 13.68 19.90
CA ASN A 117 -15.00 14.71 20.22
C ASN A 117 -13.87 14.61 19.20
N HIS A 118 -13.37 15.76 18.78
CA HIS A 118 -12.13 15.84 18.02
C HIS A 118 -11.03 15.08 18.78
N ASP A 119 -10.26 14.28 18.06
CA ASP A 119 -9.18 13.41 18.58
C ASP A 119 -9.63 12.25 19.48
N ASP A 120 -10.93 11.92 19.51
CA ASP A 120 -11.34 10.58 19.94
C ASP A 120 -10.67 9.56 19.01
N ILE A 121 -10.15 8.45 19.56
CA ILE A 121 -9.57 7.36 18.75
C ILE A 121 -10.69 6.72 17.91
N VAL A 122 -10.84 7.20 16.67
CA VAL A 122 -12.08 7.06 15.88
C VAL A 122 -12.31 5.65 15.37
N TYR A 123 -11.25 4.87 15.14
CA TYR A 123 -11.34 3.45 14.79
C TYR A 123 -12.05 2.56 15.82
N HIS A 124 -12.48 3.09 16.98
CA HIS A 124 -13.42 2.39 17.85
C HIS A 124 -14.89 2.47 17.40
N ASP A 125 -15.21 3.28 16.39
CA ASP A 125 -16.41 3.16 15.55
C ASP A 125 -16.05 2.49 14.21
N ASN A 126 -17.03 2.31 13.31
CA ASN A 126 -16.70 2.15 11.89
C ASN A 126 -16.23 3.51 11.35
N ASP A 127 -15.16 3.52 10.55
CA ASP A 127 -14.57 4.74 10.02
C ASP A 127 -14.06 4.60 8.58
N PHE A 128 -13.64 5.73 8.04
CA PHE A 128 -12.89 5.84 6.81
C PHE A 128 -11.57 6.56 7.11
N GLU A 129 -10.46 5.96 6.68
CA GLU A 129 -9.13 6.46 6.96
C GLU A 129 -8.43 6.84 5.65
N LEU A 130 -7.73 7.96 5.64
CA LEU A 130 -6.82 8.41 4.60
C LEU A 130 -5.39 8.38 5.11
N PHE A 131 -4.49 7.81 4.32
CA PHE A 131 -3.05 7.79 4.58
C PHE A 131 -2.30 8.45 3.43
N ILE A 132 -1.36 9.34 3.72
CA ILE A 132 -0.64 10.06 2.65
C ILE A 132 0.82 10.35 3.01
N ASP A 133 1.74 9.96 2.13
CA ASP A 133 3.17 10.31 2.15
C ASP A 133 3.49 11.14 0.89
N PRO A 134 3.51 12.48 1.03
CA PRO A 134 3.82 13.38 -0.08
C PRO A 134 5.28 13.33 -0.52
N SER A 135 6.17 12.89 0.36
CA SER A 135 7.62 12.85 0.12
C SER A 135 8.07 11.57 -0.59
N THR A 136 7.25 10.51 -0.52
CA THR A 136 7.54 9.16 -1.03
C THR A 136 8.76 8.49 -0.37
N THR A 137 9.15 8.96 0.81
CA THR A 137 10.30 8.46 1.57
C THR A 137 9.93 7.32 2.53
N THR A 138 8.63 7.05 2.69
CA THR A 138 7.99 6.21 3.71
C THR A 138 8.06 6.76 5.14
N HIS A 139 8.47 8.01 5.27
CA HIS A 139 8.60 8.76 6.51
C HIS A 139 7.89 10.09 6.36
N SER A 140 7.64 10.76 7.48
CA SER A 140 6.94 12.06 7.53
C SER A 140 5.61 12.04 6.77
N TYR A 141 4.75 11.10 7.14
CA TYR A 141 3.46 10.85 6.53
C TYR A 141 2.31 11.11 7.49
N TYR A 142 1.10 11.18 6.96
CA TYR A 142 -0.09 11.65 7.67
C TYR A 142 -1.20 10.62 7.59
N GLU A 143 -2.06 10.66 8.59
CA GLU A 143 -3.28 9.88 8.70
C GLU A 143 -4.42 10.81 9.11
N ILE A 144 -5.59 10.62 8.50
CA ILE A 144 -6.83 11.34 8.80
C ILE A 144 -7.96 10.30 8.78
N GLU A 145 -8.60 10.08 9.92
CA GLU A 145 -9.76 9.23 10.10
C GLU A 145 -11.04 10.07 10.19
N VAL A 146 -12.16 9.53 9.72
CA VAL A 146 -13.48 10.13 9.91
C VAL A 146 -14.54 9.06 10.13
N ASN A 147 -15.36 9.23 11.16
CA ASN A 147 -16.52 8.36 11.40
C ASN A 147 -17.81 8.91 10.76
N ALA A 148 -18.91 8.17 10.85
CA ALA A 148 -20.21 8.58 10.27
C ALA A 148 -20.84 9.84 10.93
N LEU A 149 -20.27 10.34 12.03
CA LEU A 149 -20.63 11.61 12.68
C LEU A 149 -19.80 12.80 12.17
N ASN A 150 -18.89 12.57 11.21
CA ASN A 150 -17.89 13.53 10.77
C ASN A 150 -16.92 13.96 11.89
N THR A 151 -16.67 13.07 12.85
CA THR A 151 -15.63 13.26 13.88
C THR A 151 -14.28 12.94 13.26
N ILE A 152 -13.31 13.84 13.41
CA ILE A 152 -11.97 13.70 12.86
C ILE A 152 -11.00 13.25 13.95
N PHE A 153 -10.12 12.33 13.58
CA PHE A 153 -8.86 12.03 14.26
C PHE A 153 -7.75 12.14 13.23
N ASP A 154 -6.71 12.91 13.50
CA ASP A 154 -5.59 13.05 12.61
C ASP A 154 -4.26 12.97 13.35
N LEU A 155 -3.24 12.47 12.65
CA LEU A 155 -1.90 12.41 13.22
C LEU A 155 -0.81 12.41 12.15
N PHE A 156 0.36 12.86 12.59
CA PHE A 156 1.59 12.80 11.83
C PHE A 156 2.52 11.71 12.36
N LEU A 157 3.14 10.95 11.46
CA LEU A 157 4.19 10.00 11.81
C LEU A 157 5.49 10.37 11.11
N ASN A 158 6.54 10.61 11.91
CA ASN A 158 7.87 10.81 11.36
C ASN A 158 8.45 9.50 10.77
N LYS A 159 8.00 8.33 11.25
CA LYS A 159 8.36 7.01 10.72
C LYS A 159 7.36 5.92 11.14
N PRO A 160 7.36 4.75 10.50
CA PRO A 160 6.47 3.63 10.86
C PRO A 160 6.58 3.11 12.29
N TYR A 161 5.46 2.68 12.87
CA TYR A 161 5.40 2.06 14.21
C TYR A 161 6.33 0.85 14.36
N ARG A 162 6.45 0.01 13.32
CA ARG A 162 7.38 -1.12 13.29
C ARG A 162 8.86 -0.71 13.42
N ASN A 163 9.17 0.56 13.16
CA ASN A 163 10.49 1.18 13.32
C ASN A 163 10.54 2.07 14.58
N ARG A 164 9.64 1.85 15.54
CA ARG A 164 9.52 2.63 16.78
C ARG A 164 9.19 4.11 16.56
N GLY A 165 8.47 4.42 15.49
CA GLY A 165 7.79 5.71 15.36
C GLY A 165 6.70 5.85 16.41
N GLY A 166 6.39 7.09 16.77
CA GLY A 166 5.22 7.42 17.60
C GLY A 166 4.38 8.44 16.84
N GLY A 167 3.07 8.22 16.80
CA GLY A 167 2.14 9.16 16.22
C GLY A 167 2.10 10.46 17.01
N LEU A 168 2.30 11.59 16.33
CA LEU A 168 2.09 12.91 16.88
C LEU A 168 0.60 13.25 16.72
N ILE A 169 -0.21 12.82 17.70
CA ILE A 169 -1.65 13.09 17.75
C ILE A 169 -1.95 14.59 17.97
N GLY A 170 -0.98 15.37 18.47
CA GLY A 170 -1.14 16.83 18.61
C GLY A 170 -0.91 17.62 17.32
N TRP A 171 -0.79 16.95 16.17
CA TRP A 171 -0.75 17.61 14.87
C TRP A 171 -2.16 17.62 14.30
N ASP A 172 -2.65 18.81 13.93
CA ASP A 172 -3.92 18.95 13.21
C ASP A 172 -3.66 19.22 11.72
N ALA A 173 -4.51 18.67 10.85
CA ALA A 173 -4.58 19.01 9.44
C ALA A 173 -5.19 20.41 9.24
N ASN A 174 -4.47 21.45 9.62
CA ASN A 174 -4.97 22.83 9.66
C ASN A 174 -5.58 23.27 8.31
N GLY A 175 -6.88 23.63 8.34
CA GLY A 175 -7.65 24.03 7.17
C GLY A 175 -8.35 22.89 6.44
N LEU A 176 -8.28 21.65 6.95
CA LEU A 176 -9.11 20.54 6.51
C LEU A 176 -10.59 20.92 6.56
N ARG A 177 -11.31 20.61 5.49
CA ARG A 177 -12.78 20.61 5.46
C ARG A 177 -13.24 19.20 5.22
N SER A 178 -14.18 18.72 6.02
CA SER A 178 -14.78 17.41 5.87
C SER A 178 -16.29 17.48 6.06
N ALA A 179 -17.01 16.57 5.39
CA ALA A 179 -18.43 16.39 5.59
C ALA A 179 -18.83 14.94 5.34
N VAL A 180 -19.87 14.50 6.05
CA VAL A 180 -20.46 13.17 5.91
C VAL A 180 -21.95 13.30 5.61
N LYS A 181 -22.44 12.45 4.70
CA LYS A 181 -23.87 12.28 4.43
C LYS A 181 -24.24 10.81 4.58
N VAL A 182 -25.21 10.53 5.45
CA VAL A 182 -25.78 9.19 5.63
C VAL A 182 -26.96 9.01 4.67
N GLN A 183 -26.95 7.92 3.91
CA GLN A 183 -28.06 7.49 3.06
C GLN A 183 -28.94 6.50 3.83
N GLY A 184 -29.67 7.01 4.82
CA GLY A 184 -30.38 6.20 5.80
C GLY A 184 -30.58 6.95 7.12
N THR A 185 -30.54 6.26 8.26
CA THR A 185 -30.60 6.88 9.59
C THR A 185 -29.45 6.42 10.49
N LEU A 186 -28.66 7.40 10.96
CA LEU A 186 -27.53 7.14 11.84
C LEU A 186 -27.99 6.57 13.20
N ASN A 187 -27.33 5.51 13.67
CA ASN A 187 -27.56 4.86 14.96
C ASN A 187 -28.97 4.29 15.15
N ASN A 188 -29.65 3.91 14.06
CA ASN A 188 -30.94 3.25 14.14
C ASN A 188 -30.80 1.77 13.80
N ALA A 189 -30.85 0.91 14.81
CA ALA A 189 -30.75 -0.53 14.59
C ALA A 189 -32.04 -1.18 14.04
N SER A 190 -33.09 -0.39 13.80
CA SER A 190 -34.41 -0.92 13.40
C SER A 190 -34.68 -0.89 11.90
N ASP A 191 -33.86 -0.18 11.13
CA ASP A 191 -33.96 -0.08 9.68
C ASP A 191 -32.73 -0.66 8.98
N THR A 192 -32.62 -0.41 7.68
CA THR A 192 -31.49 -0.84 6.85
C THR A 192 -31.11 0.33 5.96
N ASP A 193 -29.88 0.77 6.10
CA ASP A 193 -29.34 1.90 5.37
C ASP A 193 -28.75 1.47 4.03
N ALA A 194 -28.53 2.43 3.12
CA ALA A 194 -27.72 2.19 1.92
C ALA A 194 -26.22 2.37 2.20
N GLY A 195 -25.89 3.24 3.16
CA GLY A 195 -24.52 3.53 3.54
C GLY A 195 -24.30 5.01 3.85
N TRP A 196 -23.07 5.46 3.66
CA TRP A 196 -22.67 6.84 3.90
C TRP A 196 -21.56 7.26 2.95
N THR A 197 -21.43 8.57 2.81
CA THR A 197 -20.45 9.21 1.95
C THR A 197 -19.64 10.22 2.73
N VAL A 198 -18.36 10.32 2.37
CA VAL A 198 -17.39 11.24 2.96
C VAL A 198 -16.91 12.17 1.86
N GLU A 199 -16.79 13.46 2.16
CA GLU A 199 -16.00 14.39 1.38
C GLU A 199 -14.91 15.03 2.25
N MET A 200 -13.72 15.20 1.69
CA MET A 200 -12.62 15.94 2.31
C MET A 200 -12.00 16.91 1.31
N ALA A 201 -11.63 18.09 1.77
CA ALA A 201 -10.72 19.01 1.08
C ALA A 201 -9.51 19.26 2.00
N ILE A 202 -8.37 18.67 1.64
CA ILE A 202 -7.13 18.68 2.42
C ILE A 202 -6.20 19.73 1.84
N PRO A 203 -5.87 20.81 2.57
CA PRO A 203 -4.91 21.79 2.09
C PRO A 203 -3.53 21.15 1.89
N PHE A 204 -2.88 21.38 0.75
CA PHE A 204 -1.50 20.95 0.56
C PHE A 204 -0.57 21.54 1.61
N SER A 205 -0.88 22.72 2.16
CA SER A 205 -0.12 23.35 3.23
C SER A 205 -0.18 22.57 4.55
N ALA A 206 -1.23 21.79 4.80
CA ALA A 206 -1.41 21.03 6.04
C ALA A 206 -0.45 19.83 6.10
N ILE A 207 -0.22 19.17 4.97
CA ILE A 207 0.56 17.93 4.85
C ILE A 207 2.03 18.20 4.48
N THR A 208 2.71 19.06 5.24
CA THR A 208 4.06 19.57 4.92
C THR A 208 5.06 19.47 6.05
N MET A 209 4.62 19.06 7.24
CA MET A 209 5.48 18.81 8.38
C MET A 209 6.67 17.89 8.03
N GLY A 210 7.88 18.39 8.27
CA GLY A 210 9.12 17.64 8.01
C GLY A 210 9.75 17.85 6.64
N PHE A 211 9.15 18.64 5.74
CA PHE A 211 9.76 19.00 4.45
C PHE A 211 9.25 20.34 3.91
N LYS A 212 9.83 20.84 2.82
CA LYS A 212 9.39 22.09 2.21
C LYS A 212 8.10 21.83 1.42
N SER A 213 7.02 22.48 1.84
CA SER A 213 5.74 22.50 1.12
C SER A 213 5.92 22.91 -0.34
N GLN A 214 5.36 22.13 -1.25
CA GLN A 214 5.15 22.54 -2.65
C GLN A 214 3.79 22.01 -3.10
N VAL A 215 3.00 22.89 -3.70
CA VAL A 215 1.78 22.47 -4.41
C VAL A 215 2.21 21.50 -5.51
N PRO A 216 1.57 20.32 -5.64
CA PRO A 216 1.93 19.36 -6.67
C PRO A 216 1.96 19.99 -8.07
N GLU A 217 2.97 19.63 -8.85
CA GLU A 217 3.01 19.93 -10.29
C GLU A 217 2.49 18.73 -11.08
N ASN A 218 2.14 18.94 -12.36
CA ASN A 218 1.81 17.85 -13.27
C ASN A 218 2.96 16.83 -13.32
N GLY A 219 2.66 15.56 -13.08
CA GLY A 219 3.63 14.47 -12.99
C GLY A 219 4.14 14.18 -11.58
N THR A 220 3.77 14.98 -10.57
CA THR A 220 4.09 14.68 -9.16
C THR A 220 3.43 13.38 -8.74
N ILE A 221 4.13 12.59 -7.93
CA ILE A 221 3.63 11.33 -7.38
C ILE A 221 3.65 11.41 -5.86
N TYR A 222 2.51 11.13 -5.25
CA TYR A 222 2.41 10.83 -3.82
C TYR A 222 2.16 9.34 -3.61
N ARG A 223 2.49 8.86 -2.41
CA ARG A 223 1.98 7.57 -1.92
C ARG A 223 0.71 7.88 -1.12
N ILE A 224 -0.38 7.19 -1.43
CA ILE A 224 -1.67 7.39 -0.76
C ILE A 224 -2.36 6.05 -0.56
N ASN A 225 -3.04 5.86 0.56
CA ASN A 225 -3.96 4.75 0.70
C ASN A 225 -5.20 5.15 1.48
N PHE A 226 -6.17 4.26 1.46
CA PHE A 226 -7.41 4.41 2.20
C PHE A 226 -7.74 3.12 2.92
N SER A 227 -8.33 3.23 4.09
CA SER A 227 -8.84 2.11 4.87
C SER A 227 -10.30 2.35 5.25
N ARG A 228 -10.98 1.26 5.58
CA ARG A 228 -12.22 1.23 6.34
C ARG A 228 -12.01 0.26 7.48
N VAL A 229 -12.21 0.74 8.70
CA VAL A 229 -12.38 -0.13 9.86
C VAL A 229 -13.84 -0.53 9.96
N GLU A 230 -14.06 -1.84 10.08
CA GLU A 230 -15.40 -2.43 10.15
C GLU A 230 -15.50 -3.41 11.32
N TYR A 231 -16.52 -3.27 12.16
CA TYR A 231 -16.79 -4.22 13.24
C TYR A 231 -18.02 -5.07 12.97
N ASP A 232 -17.89 -6.38 13.24
CA ASP A 232 -19.06 -7.24 13.34
C ASP A 232 -19.90 -6.84 14.56
N ASN A 233 -21.18 -6.52 14.31
CA ASN A 233 -22.11 -6.06 15.33
C ASN A 233 -23.31 -7.01 15.47
N LYS A 234 -23.97 -6.92 16.63
CA LYS A 234 -25.31 -7.45 16.85
C LYS A 234 -26.20 -6.38 17.47
N ILE A 235 -27.50 -6.54 17.27
CA ILE A 235 -28.49 -5.64 17.85
C ILE A 235 -28.85 -6.12 19.26
N VAL A 236 -28.65 -5.26 20.26
CA VAL A 236 -29.07 -5.48 21.65
C VAL A 236 -29.84 -4.26 22.11
N GLU A 237 -31.09 -4.44 22.55
CA GLU A 237 -31.96 -3.34 23.02
C GLU A 237 -32.03 -2.16 22.03
N GLY A 238 -32.13 -2.46 20.73
CA GLY A 238 -32.25 -1.46 19.66
C GLY A 238 -30.96 -0.69 19.36
N ARG A 239 -29.79 -1.18 19.81
CA ARG A 239 -28.48 -0.57 19.56
C ARG A 239 -27.51 -1.58 18.94
N ASN A 240 -26.63 -1.08 18.07
CA ASN A 240 -25.49 -1.85 17.58
C ASN A 240 -24.46 -2.03 18.71
N VAL A 241 -24.07 -3.28 18.93
CA VAL A 241 -23.06 -3.66 19.93
C VAL A 241 -22.09 -4.64 19.27
N LYS A 242 -20.79 -4.33 19.37
CA LYS A 242 -19.71 -5.17 18.84
C LYS A 242 -19.81 -6.60 19.34
N LEU A 243 -19.56 -7.54 18.44
CA LEU A 243 -19.41 -8.94 18.81
C LEU A 243 -18.20 -9.11 19.74
N LYS A 244 -18.32 -10.05 20.67
CA LYS A 244 -17.31 -10.33 21.68
C LYS A 244 -16.86 -11.78 21.62
N ASP A 245 -15.59 -12.02 21.93
CA ASP A 245 -15.03 -13.36 22.11
C ASP A 245 -15.55 -14.03 23.40
N SER A 246 -15.16 -15.30 23.60
CA SER A 246 -15.54 -16.06 24.80
C SER A 246 -15.04 -15.46 26.14
N THR A 247 -14.10 -14.51 26.09
CA THR A 247 -13.55 -13.80 27.25
C THR A 247 -14.21 -12.44 27.50
N GLY A 248 -15.13 -12.02 26.63
CA GLY A 248 -15.84 -10.75 26.72
C GLY A 248 -15.12 -9.55 26.07
N ARG A 249 -14.01 -9.78 25.36
CA ARG A 249 -13.31 -8.76 24.58
C ARG A 249 -13.97 -8.61 23.22
N ASP A 250 -13.97 -7.40 22.65
CA ASP A 250 -14.47 -7.20 21.29
C ASP A 250 -13.68 -8.09 20.31
N LEU A 251 -14.37 -8.61 19.30
CA LEU A 251 -13.69 -9.27 18.19
C LEU A 251 -12.79 -8.24 17.48
N PRO A 252 -11.67 -8.69 16.87
CA PRO A 252 -10.86 -7.82 16.03
C PRO A 252 -11.70 -7.20 14.93
N GLU A 253 -11.39 -5.95 14.63
CA GLU A 253 -11.92 -5.24 13.48
C GLU A 253 -11.46 -5.87 12.16
N HIS A 254 -12.25 -5.68 11.12
CA HIS A 254 -11.81 -5.90 9.76
C HIS A 254 -11.18 -4.61 9.24
N ASN A 255 -10.03 -4.76 8.58
CA ASN A 255 -9.35 -3.66 7.91
C ASN A 255 -9.45 -3.89 6.41
N TRP A 256 -10.22 -3.05 5.72
CA TRP A 256 -10.36 -3.12 4.27
C TRP A 256 -9.70 -1.92 3.64
N SER A 257 -8.90 -2.11 2.60
CA SER A 257 -8.07 -1.07 2.02
C SER A 257 -8.17 -0.99 0.51
N TRP A 258 -7.93 0.20 -0.04
CA TRP A 258 -7.87 0.39 -1.49
C TRP A 258 -6.70 -0.39 -2.09
N SER A 259 -5.48 -0.11 -1.64
CA SER A 259 -4.28 -0.88 -1.98
C SER A 259 -3.96 -1.85 -0.84
N PRO A 260 -4.13 -3.17 -1.01
CA PRO A 260 -3.79 -4.15 0.02
C PRO A 260 -2.33 -4.07 0.44
N GLN A 261 -2.07 -4.30 1.72
CA GLN A 261 -0.73 -4.28 2.31
C GLN A 261 -0.07 -5.67 2.31
N GLY A 262 -0.87 -6.74 2.17
CA GLY A 262 -0.41 -8.13 2.22
C GLY A 262 -0.20 -8.67 3.64
N GLU A 263 -0.37 -7.83 4.66
CA GLU A 263 -0.41 -8.14 6.08
C GLU A 263 -1.21 -7.05 6.82
N ILE A 264 -1.66 -7.31 8.05
CA ILE A 264 -2.40 -6.32 8.87
C ILE A 264 -1.40 -5.26 9.40
N ALA A 265 -1.01 -4.33 8.53
CA ALA A 265 -0.05 -3.27 8.84
C ALA A 265 -0.23 -2.05 7.91
N MET A 266 -1.26 -1.23 8.13
CA MET A 266 -1.55 -0.05 7.30
C MET A 266 -0.42 0.99 7.33
N HIS A 267 0.34 1.10 8.44
CA HIS A 267 1.52 1.95 8.55
C HIS A 267 2.76 1.36 7.86
N SER A 268 2.60 0.98 6.60
CA SER A 268 3.63 0.42 5.71
C SER A 268 3.60 1.17 4.36
N PRO A 269 4.05 2.44 4.31
CA PRO A 269 3.82 3.31 3.15
C PRO A 269 4.36 2.80 1.80
N GLU A 270 5.31 1.87 1.82
CA GLU A 270 5.81 1.16 0.64
C GLU A 270 4.77 0.25 -0.04
N HIS A 271 3.65 -0.06 0.60
CA HIS A 271 2.55 -0.85 0.03
C HIS A 271 1.32 -0.01 -0.34
N TRP A 272 1.33 1.29 -0.03
CA TRP A 272 0.25 2.22 -0.41
C TRP A 272 0.11 2.37 -1.93
N GLY A 273 -0.99 2.93 -2.40
CA GLY A 273 -1.17 3.21 -3.81
C GLY A 273 -0.33 4.42 -4.28
N TYR A 274 -0.28 4.62 -5.59
CA TYR A 274 0.37 5.77 -6.22
C TYR A 274 -0.67 6.79 -6.68
N LEU A 275 -0.51 8.05 -6.28
CA LEU A 275 -1.33 9.17 -6.74
C LEU A 275 -0.54 10.04 -7.72
N LEU A 276 -0.88 10.00 -9.00
CA LEU A 276 -0.24 10.80 -10.04
C LEU A 276 -1.05 12.07 -10.32
N PHE A 277 -0.46 13.22 -10.04
CA PHE A 277 -1.06 14.53 -10.30
C PHE A 277 -1.01 14.86 -11.79
N SER A 278 -2.16 15.19 -12.37
CA SER A 278 -2.30 15.51 -13.78
C SER A 278 -3.09 16.80 -13.99
N THR A 279 -2.58 17.67 -14.86
CA THR A 279 -3.34 18.81 -15.41
C THR A 279 -4.13 18.45 -16.66
N HIS A 280 -4.02 17.21 -17.14
CA HIS A 280 -4.81 16.66 -18.23
C HIS A 280 -6.08 15.96 -17.72
N GLU A 281 -7.03 15.73 -18.64
CA GLU A 281 -8.22 14.94 -18.36
C GLU A 281 -7.84 13.49 -17.97
N ALA A 282 -8.64 12.86 -17.10
CA ALA A 282 -8.33 11.53 -16.56
C ALA A 282 -8.41 10.38 -17.59
N ASP A 283 -8.94 10.64 -18.79
CA ASP A 283 -9.04 9.67 -19.89
C ASP A 283 -7.86 9.75 -20.87
N ASP A 284 -7.04 10.80 -20.79
CA ASP A 284 -6.00 11.06 -21.78
C ASP A 284 -4.63 10.45 -21.42
N VAL A 285 -4.44 10.04 -20.16
CA VAL A 285 -3.15 9.63 -19.64
C VAL A 285 -3.27 8.29 -18.89
N ALA A 286 -2.55 7.28 -19.37
CA ALA A 286 -2.39 6.03 -18.64
C ALA A 286 -1.27 6.17 -17.60
N PHE A 287 -1.55 5.78 -16.36
CA PHE A 287 -0.50 5.68 -15.34
C PHE A 287 0.54 4.64 -15.78
N THR A 288 1.80 5.04 -15.77
CA THR A 288 2.94 4.14 -15.96
C THR A 288 3.81 4.21 -14.73
N MET A 289 4.11 3.05 -14.15
CA MET A 289 4.99 2.97 -12.98
C MET A 289 6.35 3.59 -13.31
N PRO A 290 6.83 4.58 -12.53
CA PRO A 290 8.17 5.11 -12.73
C PRO A 290 9.20 4.01 -12.56
N TYR A 291 10.20 3.99 -13.44
CA TYR A 291 11.31 3.03 -13.36
C TYR A 291 12.01 3.02 -11.98
N ALA A 292 12.12 4.18 -11.34
CA ALA A 292 12.66 4.31 -9.99
C ALA A 292 11.90 3.47 -8.95
N GLU A 293 10.58 3.34 -9.07
CA GLU A 293 9.78 2.52 -8.14
C GLU A 293 10.04 1.03 -8.35
N GLU A 294 10.29 0.60 -9.59
CA GLU A 294 10.73 -0.78 -9.88
C GLU A 294 12.12 -1.07 -9.30
N GLN A 295 13.01 -0.08 -9.27
CA GLN A 295 14.31 -0.20 -8.57
C GLN A 295 14.12 -0.33 -7.05
N LYS A 296 13.27 0.51 -6.45
CA LYS A 296 13.01 0.53 -5.01
C LYS A 296 12.45 -0.79 -4.46
N LYS A 297 11.74 -1.61 -5.26
CA LYS A 297 11.33 -2.97 -4.85
C LYS A 297 12.51 -3.84 -4.40
N TYR A 298 13.69 -3.68 -5.00
CA TYR A 298 14.88 -4.44 -4.62
C TYR A 298 15.55 -3.92 -3.35
N LEU A 299 15.38 -2.62 -3.04
CA LEU A 299 15.74 -2.07 -1.75
C LEU A 299 14.84 -2.64 -0.64
N TRP A 300 13.53 -2.69 -0.88
CA TRP A 300 12.58 -3.33 0.03
C TRP A 300 12.86 -4.83 0.22
N LEU A 301 13.29 -5.53 -0.82
CA LEU A 301 13.73 -6.92 -0.71
C LEU A 301 14.91 -7.05 0.27
N VAL A 302 15.90 -6.17 0.18
CA VAL A 302 17.02 -6.14 1.14
C VAL A 302 16.50 -5.84 2.55
N TYR A 303 15.63 -4.85 2.71
CA TYR A 303 15.06 -4.48 4.01
C TYR A 303 14.34 -5.66 4.67
N TYR A 304 13.41 -6.32 3.99
CA TYR A 304 12.67 -7.43 4.56
C TYR A 304 13.56 -8.62 4.92
N ARG A 305 14.55 -8.94 4.07
CA ARG A 305 15.50 -10.00 4.35
C ARG A 305 16.42 -9.66 5.53
N GLU A 306 16.86 -8.41 5.67
CA GLU A 306 17.61 -7.96 6.85
C GLU A 306 16.76 -8.04 8.12
N LYS A 307 15.47 -7.68 8.07
CA LYS A 307 14.57 -7.84 9.23
C LYS A 307 14.39 -9.30 9.62
N GLN A 308 14.22 -10.21 8.65
CA GLN A 308 14.18 -11.65 8.90
C GLN A 308 15.50 -12.17 9.49
N TRP A 309 16.63 -11.72 8.93
CA TRP A 309 17.97 -12.09 9.39
C TRP A 309 18.22 -11.64 10.83
N TYR A 310 17.91 -10.38 11.16
CA TYR A 310 18.08 -9.82 12.49
C TYR A 310 17.27 -10.56 13.55
N ARG A 311 16.04 -11.00 13.24
CA ARG A 311 15.20 -11.81 14.16
C ARG A 311 15.88 -13.12 14.57
N GLN A 312 16.72 -13.69 13.71
CA GLN A 312 17.40 -14.97 13.94
C GLN A 312 18.80 -14.81 14.54
N HIS A 313 19.49 -13.73 14.20
CA HIS A 313 20.93 -13.56 14.51
C HIS A 313 21.22 -12.41 15.48
N HIS A 314 20.23 -11.56 15.77
CA HIS A 314 20.38 -10.36 16.61
C HIS A 314 21.48 -9.38 16.13
N ALA A 315 21.76 -9.40 14.82
CA ALA A 315 22.71 -8.54 14.14
C ALA A 315 22.34 -8.46 12.64
N TYR A 316 22.51 -7.30 12.00
CA TYR A 316 22.40 -7.21 10.54
C TYR A 316 23.65 -7.78 9.84
N THR A 317 23.54 -8.08 8.53
CA THR A 317 24.65 -8.63 7.73
C THR A 317 25.07 -7.67 6.63
N SER A 318 26.32 -7.74 6.17
CA SER A 318 26.81 -6.95 5.03
C SER A 318 26.86 -7.78 3.74
N SER A 319 26.46 -9.05 3.82
CA SER A 319 26.50 -10.00 2.71
C SER A 319 25.12 -10.20 2.10
N LEU A 320 24.92 -9.67 0.88
CA LEU A 320 23.72 -9.95 0.07
C LEU A 320 23.51 -11.45 -0.13
N GLY A 321 24.58 -12.24 -0.27
CA GLY A 321 24.50 -13.69 -0.42
C GLY A 321 23.90 -14.41 0.79
N LYS A 322 24.16 -13.93 2.02
CA LYS A 322 23.52 -14.46 3.24
C LYS A 322 22.02 -14.19 3.29
N LEU A 323 21.56 -13.16 2.58
CA LEU A 323 20.15 -12.81 2.41
C LEU A 323 19.51 -13.49 1.19
N SER A 324 20.27 -14.33 0.46
CA SER A 324 19.86 -14.90 -0.83
C SER A 324 19.54 -13.86 -1.90
N ILE A 325 20.22 -12.71 -1.86
CA ILE A 325 20.07 -11.60 -2.81
C ILE A 325 21.30 -11.52 -3.73
N LYS A 326 21.06 -11.30 -5.03
CA LYS A 326 22.14 -11.08 -6.01
C LYS A 326 22.65 -9.64 -5.94
N SER A 327 23.91 -9.41 -6.25
CA SER A 327 24.47 -8.05 -6.31
C SER A 327 24.07 -7.27 -7.58
N LYS A 328 23.41 -7.91 -8.54
CA LYS A 328 22.97 -7.30 -9.80
C LYS A 328 21.63 -7.87 -10.24
N TYR A 329 20.77 -7.00 -10.78
CA TYR A 329 19.49 -7.33 -11.38
C TYR A 329 19.28 -6.49 -12.63
N ASP A 330 18.64 -7.07 -13.64
CA ASP A 330 18.16 -6.31 -14.80
C ASP A 330 16.70 -5.93 -14.55
N ILE A 331 16.44 -4.62 -14.48
CA ILE A 331 15.14 -4.04 -14.13
C ILE A 331 14.71 -3.19 -15.33
N ALA A 332 13.55 -3.51 -15.92
CA ALA A 332 13.06 -2.87 -17.14
C ALA A 332 14.11 -2.83 -18.29
N GLY A 333 14.96 -3.86 -18.38
CA GLY A 333 16.02 -3.95 -19.40
C GLY A 333 17.29 -3.16 -19.08
N ILE A 334 17.38 -2.53 -17.90
CA ILE A 334 18.55 -1.77 -17.45
C ILE A 334 19.24 -2.51 -16.31
N SER A 335 20.57 -2.63 -16.38
CA SER A 335 21.33 -3.30 -15.31
C SER A 335 21.45 -2.40 -14.09
N ASN A 336 21.18 -2.97 -12.93
CA ASN A 336 21.21 -2.32 -11.64
C ASN A 336 22.14 -3.06 -10.69
N LYS A 337 22.97 -2.33 -9.96
CA LYS A 337 23.89 -2.89 -8.97
C LYS A 337 23.37 -2.63 -7.56
N LEU A 338 23.25 -3.69 -6.78
CA LEU A 338 22.97 -3.61 -5.35
C LEU A 338 24.28 -3.61 -4.55
N LYS A 339 24.33 -2.76 -3.52
CA LYS A 339 25.37 -2.73 -2.49
C LYS A 339 24.69 -2.69 -1.13
N LEU A 340 25.31 -3.33 -0.14
CA LEU A 340 24.83 -3.37 1.24
C LEU A 340 26.00 -3.07 2.17
N GLN A 341 25.75 -2.23 3.17
CA GLN A 341 26.66 -1.92 4.26
C GLN A 341 25.90 -2.06 5.57
N SER A 342 26.56 -2.53 6.63
CA SER A 342 25.91 -2.69 7.93
C SER A 342 26.89 -2.72 9.09
N THR A 343 26.35 -2.41 10.25
CA THR A 343 26.88 -2.69 11.58
C THR A 343 26.01 -3.77 12.24
N GLN A 344 26.23 -4.05 13.52
CA GLN A 344 25.34 -4.94 14.26
C GLN A 344 23.89 -4.42 14.29
N ASN A 345 23.68 -3.10 14.40
CA ASN A 345 22.38 -2.51 14.73
C ASN A 345 21.80 -1.61 13.63
N GLN A 346 22.54 -1.37 12.55
CA GLN A 346 22.09 -0.56 11.42
C GLN A 346 22.57 -1.16 10.10
N PHE A 347 21.83 -0.92 9.03
CA PHE A 347 22.23 -1.20 7.66
C PHE A 347 21.79 -0.08 6.73
N GLU A 348 22.43 -0.03 5.58
CA GLU A 348 22.06 0.78 4.43
C GLU A 348 22.30 -0.01 3.15
N ALA A 349 21.30 -0.04 2.28
CA ALA A 349 21.38 -0.68 0.97
C ALA A 349 21.22 0.37 -0.13
N PHE A 350 21.90 0.14 -1.24
CA PHE A 350 22.01 1.06 -2.36
C PHE A 350 21.67 0.30 -3.63
N ILE A 351 20.88 0.91 -4.52
CA ILE A 351 20.67 0.43 -5.89
C ILE A 351 21.10 1.51 -6.87
N THR A 352 22.06 1.18 -7.72
CA THR A 352 22.63 2.10 -8.72
C THR A 352 22.31 1.64 -10.12
N ASP A 353 21.75 2.54 -10.91
CA ASP A 353 21.53 2.37 -12.34
C ASP A 353 22.86 2.42 -13.09
N ALA A 354 23.16 1.39 -13.90
CA ALA A 354 24.46 1.29 -14.58
C ALA A 354 24.65 2.29 -15.73
N ASN A 355 23.58 2.86 -16.27
CA ASN A 355 23.64 3.80 -17.39
C ASN A 355 23.78 5.25 -16.92
N THR A 356 23.05 5.60 -15.86
CA THR A 356 22.93 6.98 -15.36
C THR A 356 23.76 7.24 -14.10
N ASN A 357 24.20 6.19 -13.39
CA ASN A 357 24.77 6.25 -12.04
C ASN A 357 23.84 6.86 -10.96
N ASN A 358 22.56 7.09 -11.28
CA ASN A 358 21.57 7.46 -10.29
C ASN A 358 21.47 6.34 -9.24
N THR A 359 21.51 6.72 -7.97
CA THR A 359 21.50 5.77 -6.86
C THR A 359 20.38 6.11 -5.88
N TYR A 360 19.61 5.09 -5.50
CA TYR A 360 18.64 5.18 -4.41
C TYR A 360 19.13 4.37 -3.21
N THR A 361 18.75 4.80 -2.01
CA THR A 361 19.10 4.13 -0.75
C THR A 361 17.88 3.74 0.05
N ILE A 362 18.03 2.70 0.87
CA ILE A 362 17.15 2.36 1.99
C ILE A 362 17.99 2.15 3.24
N ASN A 363 17.58 2.71 4.37
CA ASN A 363 18.23 2.44 5.65
C ASN A 363 17.47 1.40 6.49
N HIS A 364 18.03 1.03 7.64
CA HIS A 364 17.42 0.09 8.58
C HIS A 364 16.05 0.49 9.14
N GLU A 365 15.63 1.75 9.00
CA GLU A 365 14.31 2.24 9.37
C GLU A 365 13.35 2.25 8.18
N GLY A 366 13.80 1.89 6.98
CA GLY A 366 12.99 1.86 5.77
C GLY A 366 12.92 3.21 5.03
N PHE A 367 13.67 4.22 5.49
CA PHE A 367 13.72 5.53 4.83
C PHE A 367 14.35 5.38 3.44
N ILE A 368 13.63 5.84 2.41
CA ILE A 368 14.07 5.83 1.01
C ILE A 368 14.45 7.23 0.57
N GLU A 369 15.60 7.38 -0.10
CA GLU A 369 15.97 8.63 -0.76
C GLU A 369 16.77 8.37 -2.04
N GLN A 370 16.87 9.40 -2.89
CA GLN A 370 17.80 9.44 -4.00
C GLN A 370 19.08 10.14 -3.54
N LEU A 371 20.24 9.50 -3.74
CA LEU A 371 21.51 10.16 -3.53
C LEU A 371 21.77 11.14 -4.67
N ASN A 372 21.70 12.43 -4.36
CA ASN A 372 22.22 13.45 -5.26
C ASN A 372 23.74 13.31 -5.33
N PRO A 373 24.36 13.28 -6.52
CA PRO A 373 25.80 13.34 -6.60
C PRO A 373 26.24 14.62 -5.88
N ILE A 374 27.07 14.47 -4.86
CA ILE A 374 27.70 15.62 -4.19
C ILE A 374 28.51 16.31 -5.28
N TYR A 375 27.99 17.41 -5.81
CA TYR A 375 28.82 18.37 -6.52
C TYR A 375 29.80 18.88 -5.47
N HIS A 376 31.03 18.39 -5.52
CA HIS A 376 32.14 19.11 -4.93
C HIS A 376 32.23 20.44 -5.70
N GLU A 377 31.63 21.49 -5.15
CA GLU A 377 31.96 22.87 -5.53
C GLU A 377 33.40 23.21 -5.14
#